data_AF-A0A1V2ATT1-F1
#
_entry.id   AF-A0A1V2ATT1-F1
#
_cell.length_a   1.000
_cell.length_b   1.000
_cell.length_c   1.000
_cell.angle_alpha   90.00
_cell.angle_beta   90.00
_cell.angle_gamma   90.00
#
_symmetry.space_group_name_H-M   'P 1'
#
loop_
_entity.id
_entity.type
_entity.pdbx_description
1 polymer ?
#
loop_
_entity_poly.entity_id
_entity_poly.type
_entity_poly.pdbx_seq_one_letter_code
_entity_poly.pdbx_strand_id
1 'polypeptide(L)'
;GKEVTAETKPTTNAANGSITLDFTFDATGLEEKEVVVFEELLKDGKVVTTHADINDKGQTVKFVKPSVKTTATNKADGSKELDASKSGTIQNKVEYKDLIAEKEYVVKGKMMDKETNKPLLEEGKEVTVESKFTAKEKNSSITLDFTFNA
;
A
#
# COMPACT_ATOMS: atom_id res chain seq x y z
N GLY A 1 2.74 -9.32 23.54
CA GLY A 1 3.86 -8.76 22.75
C GLY A 1 4.91 -8.23 23.70
N LYS A 2 6.12 -7.99 23.22
CA LYS A 2 7.13 -7.23 23.96
C LYS A 2 6.84 -5.74 23.78
N GLU A 3 7.10 -4.96 24.83
CA GLU A 3 7.07 -3.50 24.76
C GLU A 3 8.10 -2.98 23.73
N VAL A 4 7.72 -1.95 22.98
CA VAL A 4 8.58 -1.26 22.02
C VAL A 4 8.92 0.10 22.62
N THR A 5 10.18 0.34 22.92
CA THR A 5 10.68 1.57 23.54
C THR A 5 11.83 2.14 22.72
N ALA A 6 11.98 3.45 22.71
CA ALA A 6 13.15 4.14 22.18
C ALA A 6 13.61 5.21 23.19
N GLU A 7 14.91 5.35 23.37
CA GLU A 7 15.50 6.36 24.26
C GLU A 7 16.66 7.06 23.57
N THR A 8 16.86 8.33 23.90
CA THR A 8 18.05 9.09 23.47
C THR A 8 18.40 10.15 24.50
N LYS A 9 19.63 10.67 24.43
CA LYS A 9 20.09 11.75 25.30
C LYS A 9 20.28 13.03 24.47
N PRO A 10 19.78 14.18 24.94
CA PRO A 10 20.07 15.46 24.30
C PRO A 10 21.58 15.69 24.20
N THR A 11 22.07 16.10 23.03
CA THR A 11 23.49 16.44 22.81
C THR A 11 23.78 17.93 22.95
N THR A 12 22.75 18.75 23.14
CA THR A 12 22.84 20.21 23.30
C THR A 12 22.57 20.65 24.73
N ASN A 13 23.21 21.74 25.14
CA ASN A 13 22.98 22.40 26.43
C ASN A 13 21.99 23.57 26.33
N ALA A 14 21.34 23.74 25.16
CA ALA A 14 20.31 24.75 25.02
C ALA A 14 19.09 24.43 25.90
N ALA A 15 18.51 25.46 26.52
CA ALA A 15 17.32 25.30 27.36
C ALA A 15 16.08 24.86 26.57
N ASN A 16 16.04 25.13 25.27
CA ASN A 16 14.96 24.76 24.36
C ASN A 16 15.52 23.99 23.16
N GLY A 17 14.75 23.04 22.66
CA GLY A 17 15.11 22.28 21.48
C GLY A 17 14.07 21.21 21.15
N SER A 18 14.40 20.39 20.16
CA SER A 18 13.64 19.22 19.76
C SER A 18 14.59 18.04 19.59
N ILE A 19 14.04 16.84 19.76
CA ILE A 19 14.74 15.56 19.61
C ILE A 19 13.81 14.64 18.84
N THR A 20 14.39 13.85 17.93
CA THR A 20 13.67 12.80 17.19
C THR A 20 13.98 11.45 17.83
N LEU A 21 12.93 10.66 18.06
CA LEU A 21 13.03 9.26 18.48
C LEU A 21 12.54 8.37 17.35
N ASP A 22 13.40 7.46 16.90
CA ASP A 22 13.06 6.48 15.88
C ASP A 22 12.66 5.16 16.53
N PHE A 23 11.45 4.69 16.19
CA PHE A 23 10.95 3.38 16.64
C PHE A 23 11.04 2.40 15.46
N THR A 24 11.76 1.30 15.66
CA THR A 24 11.85 0.23 14.67
C THR A 24 11.33 -1.07 15.26
N PHE A 25 10.30 -1.63 14.64
CA PHE A 25 9.69 -2.90 15.05
C PHE A 25 8.99 -3.56 13.86
N ASP A 26 8.70 -4.86 14.01
CA ASP A 26 7.91 -5.60 13.03
C ASP A 26 6.42 -5.23 13.18
N ALA A 27 5.88 -4.56 12.16
CA ALA A 27 4.49 -4.12 12.12
C ALA A 27 3.52 -5.18 11.53
N THR A 28 3.99 -6.39 11.24
CA THR A 28 3.15 -7.49 10.72
C THR A 28 1.97 -7.74 11.64
N GLY A 29 0.75 -7.80 11.07
CA GLY A 29 -0.46 -8.03 11.87
C GLY A 29 -1.03 -6.77 12.54
N LEU A 30 -0.47 -5.59 12.27
CA LEU A 30 -1.02 -4.30 12.73
C LEU A 30 -1.91 -3.63 11.69
N GLU A 31 -2.18 -4.26 10.55
CA GLU A 31 -3.04 -3.69 9.51
C GLU A 31 -4.39 -3.26 10.11
N GLU A 32 -4.85 -2.07 9.71
CA GLU A 32 -6.10 -1.45 10.19
C GLU A 32 -6.10 -1.00 11.66
N LYS A 33 -4.99 -1.18 12.40
CA LYS A 33 -4.83 -0.71 13.78
C LYS A 33 -4.22 0.69 13.83
N GLU A 34 -4.32 1.29 15.01
CA GLU A 34 -3.71 2.56 15.37
C GLU A 34 -2.79 2.35 16.58
N VAL A 35 -1.71 3.13 16.65
CA VAL A 35 -0.78 3.18 17.77
C VAL A 35 -0.53 4.61 18.17
N VAL A 36 -0.19 4.84 19.43
CA VAL A 36 0.13 6.15 19.99
C VAL A 36 1.44 6.05 20.75
N VAL A 37 2.28 7.09 20.64
CA VAL A 37 3.56 7.18 21.36
C VAL A 37 3.39 8.01 22.62
N PHE A 38 3.95 7.53 23.73
CA PHE A 38 4.08 8.26 24.98
C PHE A 38 5.55 8.57 25.26
N GLU A 39 5.79 9.69 25.93
CA GLU A 39 7.12 10.19 26.22
C GLU A 39 7.29 10.48 27.71
N GLU A 40 8.45 10.09 28.23
CA GLU A 40 8.95 10.51 29.53
C GLU A 40 10.28 11.27 29.35
N LEU A 41 10.40 12.43 29.99
CA LEU A 41 11.66 13.18 30.06
C LEU A 41 12.27 13.02 31.45
N LEU A 42 13.48 12.47 31.53
CA LEU A 42 14.15 12.17 32.78
C LEU A 42 15.34 13.10 33.05
N LYS A 43 15.56 13.42 34.33
CA LYS A 43 16.79 14.05 34.86
C LYS A 43 17.26 13.26 36.07
N ASP A 44 18.53 12.85 36.07
CA ASP A 44 19.13 12.06 37.15
C ASP A 44 18.31 10.80 37.52
N GLY A 45 17.74 10.14 36.49
CA GLY A 45 16.91 8.93 36.64
C GLY A 45 15.50 9.18 37.18
N LYS A 46 15.08 10.44 37.32
CA LYS A 46 13.73 10.81 37.76
C LYS A 46 12.96 11.48 36.63
N VAL A 47 11.69 11.10 36.46
CA VAL A 47 10.78 11.75 35.51
C VAL A 47 10.58 13.22 35.93
N VAL A 48 10.84 14.12 35.00
CA VAL A 48 10.64 15.57 35.13
C VAL A 48 9.30 15.99 34.54
N THR A 49 8.94 15.41 33.40
CA THR A 49 7.65 15.64 32.72
C THR A 49 7.34 14.49 31.75
N THR A 50 6.09 14.40 31.31
CA THR A 50 5.60 13.37 30.38
C THR A 50 4.62 13.96 29.37
N HIS A 51 4.50 13.31 28.21
CA HIS A 51 3.37 13.45 27.31
C HIS A 51 2.76 12.05 27.10
N ALA A 52 1.52 11.83 27.56
CA ALA A 52 0.93 10.49 27.60
C ALA A 52 -0.59 10.55 27.43
N ASP A 53 -1.05 11.01 26.27
CA ASP A 53 -2.48 11.03 25.91
C ASP A 53 -2.78 10.02 24.80
N ILE A 54 -3.52 8.97 25.14
CA ILE A 54 -3.92 7.90 24.21
C ILE A 54 -4.85 8.39 23.09
N ASN A 55 -5.47 9.56 23.24
CA ASN A 55 -6.37 10.13 22.23
C ASN A 55 -5.71 11.25 21.41
N ASP A 56 -4.40 11.49 21.60
CA ASP A 56 -3.68 12.51 20.85
C ASP A 56 -3.51 12.11 19.39
N LYS A 57 -4.33 12.72 18.53
CA LYS A 57 -4.30 12.51 17.08
C LYS A 57 -2.97 12.93 16.45
N GLY A 58 -2.24 13.88 17.05
CA GLY A 58 -0.91 14.29 16.61
C GLY A 58 0.16 13.21 16.85
N GLN A 59 -0.06 12.35 17.85
CA GLN A 59 0.81 11.23 18.23
C GLN A 59 0.31 9.88 17.69
N THR A 60 -0.83 9.85 16.98
CA THR A 60 -1.46 8.62 16.50
C THR A 60 -0.97 8.27 15.09
N VAL A 61 -0.48 7.04 14.92
CA VAL A 61 -0.13 6.47 13.61
C VAL A 61 -1.08 5.33 13.26
N LYS A 62 -1.67 5.39 12.07
CA LYS A 62 -2.54 4.34 11.53
C LYS A 62 -1.83 3.46 10.52
N PHE A 63 -1.97 2.15 10.68
CA PHE A 63 -1.53 1.16 9.70
C PHE A 63 -2.64 0.93 8.67
N VAL A 64 -2.33 1.17 7.40
CA VAL A 64 -3.28 0.98 6.30
C VAL A 64 -3.25 -0.46 5.79
N LYS A 65 -4.37 -0.91 5.21
CA LYS A 65 -4.48 -2.20 4.54
C LYS A 65 -4.90 -2.00 3.08
N PRO A 66 -3.93 -1.88 2.17
CA PRO A 66 -4.23 -1.78 0.76
C PRO A 66 -5.14 -2.91 0.27
N SER A 67 -6.13 -2.57 -0.55
CA SER A 67 -6.99 -3.57 -1.21
C SER A 67 -7.16 -3.24 -2.68
N VAL A 68 -7.43 -4.28 -3.47
CA VAL A 68 -7.63 -4.18 -4.91
C VAL A 68 -8.94 -4.83 -5.32
N LYS A 69 -9.66 -4.19 -6.24
CA LYS A 69 -10.83 -4.71 -6.92
C LYS A 69 -10.63 -4.53 -8.42
N THR A 70 -10.96 -5.55 -9.21
CA THR A 70 -10.77 -5.50 -10.66
C THR A 70 -12.07 -5.76 -11.41
N THR A 71 -12.19 -5.20 -12.61
CA THR A 71 -13.28 -5.50 -13.55
C THR A 71 -12.72 -5.56 -14.96
N ALA A 72 -12.78 -6.74 -15.58
CA ALA A 72 -12.37 -6.96 -16.96
C ALA A 72 -13.58 -6.92 -17.90
N THR A 73 -13.48 -6.20 -19.02
CA THR A 73 -14.53 -6.06 -20.06
C THR A 73 -13.90 -6.10 -21.44
N ASN A 74 -14.68 -6.45 -22.45
CA ASN A 74 -14.33 -6.13 -23.83
C ASN A 74 -14.18 -4.61 -23.98
N LYS A 75 -13.02 -4.14 -24.45
CA LYS A 75 -12.74 -2.70 -24.59
C LYS A 75 -13.65 -2.02 -25.61
N ALA A 76 -14.09 -2.75 -26.64
CA ALA A 76 -14.85 -2.19 -27.76
C ALA A 76 -16.26 -1.74 -27.36
N ASP A 77 -16.93 -2.51 -26.49
CA ASP A 77 -18.35 -2.32 -26.17
C ASP A 77 -18.68 -2.41 -24.66
N GLY A 78 -17.69 -2.70 -23.80
CA GLY A 78 -17.88 -2.86 -22.36
C GLY A 78 -18.54 -4.17 -21.94
N SER A 79 -18.81 -5.08 -22.90
CA SER A 79 -19.46 -6.35 -22.65
C SER A 79 -18.52 -7.37 -21.99
N LYS A 80 -19.04 -8.58 -21.75
CA LYS A 80 -18.27 -9.75 -21.28
C LYS A 80 -18.00 -10.77 -22.38
N GLU A 81 -18.21 -10.38 -23.63
CA GLU A 81 -18.12 -11.26 -24.79
C GLU A 81 -17.12 -10.71 -25.80
N LEU A 82 -16.39 -11.62 -26.47
CA LEU A 82 -15.44 -11.31 -27.53
C LEU A 82 -15.67 -12.31 -28.67
N ASP A 83 -15.60 -11.81 -29.90
CA ASP A 83 -15.66 -12.64 -31.11
C ASP A 83 -14.31 -13.34 -31.31
N ALA A 84 -14.28 -14.65 -31.07
CA ALA A 84 -13.05 -15.44 -31.16
C ALA A 84 -12.43 -15.50 -32.57
N SER A 85 -13.15 -15.07 -33.61
CA SER A 85 -12.63 -14.99 -34.98
C SER A 85 -11.86 -13.70 -35.29
N LYS A 86 -11.79 -12.77 -34.33
CA LYS A 86 -11.17 -11.45 -34.49
C LYS A 86 -10.20 -11.15 -33.36
N SER A 87 -9.19 -10.34 -33.67
CA SER A 87 -8.35 -9.72 -32.64
C SER A 87 -9.21 -8.87 -31.71
N GLY A 88 -8.87 -8.84 -30.42
CA GLY A 88 -9.61 -8.11 -29.41
C GLY A 88 -8.72 -7.55 -28.32
N THR A 89 -9.31 -6.65 -27.53
CA THR A 89 -8.66 -6.11 -26.33
C THR A 89 -9.58 -6.28 -25.13
N ILE A 90 -9.08 -6.94 -24.09
CA ILE A 90 -9.70 -6.96 -22.77
C ILE A 90 -9.17 -5.77 -21.98
N GLN A 91 -10.06 -4.86 -21.63
CA GLN A 91 -9.76 -3.76 -20.73
C GLN A 91 -10.06 -4.19 -19.28
N ASN A 92 -9.07 -4.11 -18.41
CA ASN A 92 -9.21 -4.39 -16.99
C ASN A 92 -9.06 -3.09 -16.17
N LYS A 93 -10.16 -2.64 -15.56
CA LYS A 93 -10.13 -1.56 -14.57
C LYS A 93 -9.66 -2.12 -13.24
N VAL A 94 -8.62 -1.54 -12.67
CA VAL A 94 -8.05 -1.89 -11.37
C VAL A 94 -8.29 -0.74 -10.40
N GLU A 95 -9.08 -0.98 -9.37
CA GLU A 95 -9.45 0.00 -8.34
C GLU A 95 -8.71 -0.35 -7.04
N TYR A 96 -7.97 0.60 -6.49
CA TYR A 96 -7.23 0.45 -5.23
C TYR A 96 -7.86 1.28 -4.12
N LYS A 97 -7.69 0.81 -2.89
CA LYS A 97 -8.01 1.57 -1.67
C LYS A 97 -6.87 1.52 -0.69
N ASP A 98 -6.80 2.55 0.16
CA ASP A 98 -5.85 2.67 1.27
C ASP A 98 -4.37 2.58 0.87
N LEU A 99 -4.03 3.06 -0.33
CA LEU A 99 -2.64 3.26 -0.72
C LEU A 99 -2.03 4.45 0.05
N ILE A 100 -0.72 4.38 0.29
CA ILE A 100 0.05 5.49 0.82
C ILE A 100 0.38 6.43 -0.34
N ALA A 101 -0.02 7.71 -0.20
CA ALA A 101 0.26 8.75 -1.18
C ALA A 101 1.77 8.95 -1.40
N GLU A 102 2.14 9.38 -2.60
CA GLU A 102 3.52 9.62 -3.06
C GLU A 102 4.42 8.37 -3.10
N LYS A 103 3.89 7.20 -2.72
CA LYS A 103 4.56 5.92 -2.93
C LYS A 103 4.31 5.39 -4.33
N GLU A 104 5.32 4.73 -4.84
CA GLU A 104 5.32 4.09 -6.14
C GLU A 104 4.81 2.65 -6.02
N TYR A 105 3.94 2.26 -6.95
CA TYR A 105 3.34 0.93 -7.02
C TYR A 105 3.48 0.38 -8.44
N VAL A 106 3.53 -0.94 -8.53
CA VAL A 106 3.53 -1.69 -9.79
C VAL A 106 2.36 -2.65 -9.76
N VAL A 107 1.49 -2.58 -10.76
CA VAL A 107 0.48 -3.61 -11.00
C VAL A 107 0.96 -4.51 -12.12
N LYS A 108 0.79 -5.82 -11.91
CA LYS A 108 1.06 -6.85 -12.91
C LYS A 108 -0.22 -7.62 -13.14
N GLY A 109 -0.70 -7.60 -14.38
CA GLY A 109 -1.81 -8.40 -14.84
C GLY A 109 -1.27 -9.60 -15.64
N LYS A 110 -1.88 -10.76 -15.43
CA LYS A 110 -1.63 -11.98 -16.20
C LYS A 110 -2.97 -12.55 -16.64
N MET A 111 -3.09 -12.91 -17.90
CA MET A 111 -4.27 -13.60 -18.39
C MET A 111 -4.16 -15.09 -18.05
N MET A 112 -5.25 -15.66 -17.52
CA MET A 112 -5.30 -17.04 -17.04
C MET A 112 -6.38 -17.80 -17.81
N ASP A 113 -6.07 -19.02 -18.23
CA ASP A 113 -7.06 -19.98 -18.67
C ASP A 113 -7.84 -20.50 -17.45
N LYS A 114 -9.17 -20.31 -17.46
CA LYS A 114 -10.04 -20.59 -16.30
C LYS A 114 -10.17 -22.08 -16.00
N GLU A 115 -10.11 -22.93 -17.02
CA GLU A 115 -10.29 -24.37 -16.87
C GLU A 115 -9.06 -25.02 -16.27
N THR A 116 -7.89 -24.67 -16.80
CA THR A 116 -6.61 -25.26 -16.42
C THR A 116 -5.93 -24.54 -15.27
N ASN A 117 -6.37 -23.33 -14.93
CA ASN A 117 -5.73 -22.42 -13.98
C ASN A 117 -4.26 -22.13 -14.33
N LYS A 118 -3.92 -22.18 -15.62
CA LYS A 118 -2.59 -21.88 -16.16
C LYS A 118 -2.56 -20.52 -16.87
N PRO A 119 -1.38 -19.89 -17.00
CA PRO A 119 -1.22 -18.71 -17.82
C PRO A 119 -1.70 -18.97 -19.25
N LEU A 120 -2.46 -18.04 -19.82
CA LEU A 120 -2.73 -18.05 -21.26
C LEU A 120 -1.43 -17.74 -22.00
N LEU A 121 -1.13 -18.54 -23.02
CA LEU A 121 0.06 -18.37 -23.84
C LEU A 121 -0.31 -17.89 -25.25
N GLU A 122 0.38 -16.86 -25.73
CA GLU A 122 0.35 -16.39 -27.12
C GLU A 122 1.77 -16.54 -27.69
N GLU A 123 1.91 -17.28 -28.80
CA GLU A 123 3.23 -17.62 -29.38
C GLU A 123 4.22 -18.25 -28.37
N GLY A 124 3.70 -19.02 -27.41
CA GLY A 124 4.49 -19.67 -26.36
C GLY A 124 4.94 -18.75 -25.22
N LYS A 125 4.49 -17.49 -25.18
CA LYS A 125 4.78 -16.53 -24.10
C LYS A 125 3.53 -16.22 -23.29
N GLU A 126 3.69 -16.00 -21.99
CA GLU A 126 2.57 -15.57 -21.14
C GLU A 126 2.03 -14.20 -21.57
N VAL A 127 0.72 -14.07 -21.63
CA VAL A 127 0.06 -12.79 -21.86
C VAL A 127 0.02 -12.00 -20.55
N THR A 128 0.97 -11.07 -20.39
CA THR A 128 1.10 -10.21 -19.21
C THR A 128 1.15 -8.73 -19.56
N VAL A 129 0.66 -7.88 -18.66
CA VAL A 129 0.76 -6.42 -18.75
C VAL A 129 1.21 -5.87 -17.41
N GLU A 130 2.05 -4.85 -17.44
CA GLU A 130 2.55 -4.18 -16.25
C GLU A 130 2.32 -2.67 -16.37
N SER A 131 1.92 -2.04 -15.27
CA SER A 131 1.85 -0.58 -15.20
C SER A 131 2.39 -0.10 -13.86
N LYS A 132 3.16 0.97 -13.93
CA LYS A 132 3.87 1.57 -12.81
C LYS A 132 3.33 2.97 -12.58
N PHE A 133 2.97 3.30 -11.36
CA PHE A 133 2.36 4.59 -11.02
C PHE A 133 2.70 5.05 -9.60
N THR A 134 2.68 6.36 -9.39
CA THR A 134 2.75 6.96 -8.06
C THR A 134 1.33 7.27 -7.58
N ALA A 135 0.96 6.76 -6.40
CA ALA A 135 -0.37 7.03 -5.85
C ALA A 135 -0.48 8.50 -5.45
N LYS A 136 -1.38 9.25 -6.09
CA LYS A 136 -1.68 10.64 -5.70
C LYS A 136 -2.73 10.72 -4.58
N GLU A 137 -3.60 9.71 -4.52
CA GLU A 137 -4.70 9.60 -3.56
C GLU A 137 -4.72 8.20 -2.96
N LYS A 138 -5.29 8.06 -1.76
CA LYS A 138 -5.45 6.76 -1.08
C LYS A 138 -6.26 5.78 -1.90
N ASN A 139 -7.29 6.29 -2.58
CA ASN A 139 -8.19 5.52 -3.41
C ASN A 139 -8.03 6.01 -4.85
N SER A 140 -7.72 5.11 -5.76
CA SER A 140 -7.49 5.47 -7.17
C SER A 140 -7.81 4.29 -8.07
N SER A 141 -7.83 4.51 -9.38
CA SER A 141 -7.96 3.44 -10.35
C SER A 141 -7.03 3.64 -11.53
N ILE A 142 -6.55 2.55 -12.09
CA ILE A 142 -5.85 2.52 -13.38
C ILE A 142 -6.47 1.45 -14.27
N THR A 143 -6.13 1.52 -15.55
CA THR A 143 -6.64 0.59 -16.54
C THR A 143 -5.49 -0.16 -17.19
N LEU A 144 -5.66 -1.46 -17.37
CA LEU A 144 -4.74 -2.35 -18.07
C LEU A 144 -5.44 -2.91 -19.29
N ASP A 145 -4.86 -2.73 -20.47
CA ASP A 145 -5.40 -3.30 -21.71
C ASP A 145 -4.56 -4.52 -22.10
N PHE A 146 -5.24 -5.66 -22.31
CA PHE A 146 -4.66 -6.90 -22.82
C PHE A 146 -5.13 -7.10 -24.25
N THR A 147 -4.23 -6.97 -25.22
CA THR A 147 -4.53 -7.20 -26.64
C THR A 147 -4.04 -8.58 -27.04
N PHE A 148 -4.83 -9.28 -27.84
CA PHE A 148 -4.49 -10.56 -28.45
C PHE A 148 -4.82 -10.51 -29.94
N ASN A 149 -4.00 -11.18 -30.73
CA ASN A 149 -4.23 -11.33 -32.17
C ASN A 149 -5.01 -12.61 -32.45
N ALA A 150 -5.76 -12.60 -33.55
CA ALA A 150 -6.41 -13.81 -34.08
C ALA A 150 -5.47 -14.60 -34.98
#